data_AF-A0A6L2PXK7-F1
#
_entry.id   AF-A0A6L2PXK7-F1
#
_cell.length_a   1.000
_cell.length_b   1.000
_cell.length_c   1.000
_cell.angle_alpha   90.00
_cell.angle_beta   90.00
_cell.angle_gamma   90.00
#
_symmetry.space_group_name_H-M   'P 1'
#
loop_
_entity.id
_entity.type
_entity.pdbx_description
1 polymer ?
#
loop_
_entity_poly.entity_id
_entity_poly.type
_entity_poly.pdbx_seq_one_letter_code
_entity_poly.pdbx_strand_id
1 'polypeptide(L)'
;MVFGDLKVLCMLLEQQQGYTKFSCYICEWDSRVQDKYWTQRQWTQGARLIPGSKNILRKSLADPEKIILPFIHIKLDVVKQFFKALGGNGNCFNYLSSKFPALS
;
A
#
# COMPACT_ATOMS: atom_id res chain seq x y z
N MET A 1 5.81 14.67 14.07
CA MET A 1 5.40 13.30 13.74
C MET A 1 4.11 13.41 12.95
N VAL A 2 4.02 12.75 11.79
CA VAL A 2 2.89 12.86 10.86
C VAL A 2 2.24 11.49 10.73
N PHE A 3 0.91 11.44 10.89
CA PHE A 3 0.09 10.27 10.67
C PHE A 3 -1.04 10.67 9.70
N GLY A 4 -1.27 9.84 8.69
CA GLY A 4 -2.28 10.11 7.68
C GLY A 4 -2.49 8.90 6.81
N ASP A 5 -3.55 8.92 6.02
CA ASP A 5 -3.77 7.93 4.99
C ASP A 5 -2.67 7.97 3.92
N LEU A 6 -2.54 6.89 3.17
CA LEU A 6 -1.46 6.74 2.18
C LEU A 6 -1.47 7.86 1.13
N LYS A 7 -2.64 8.39 0.76
CA LYS A 7 -2.76 9.46 -0.24
C LYS A 7 -2.18 10.77 0.28
N VAL A 8 -2.49 11.14 1.54
CA VAL A 8 -1.89 12.31 2.19
C VAL A 8 -0.38 12.15 2.35
N LEU A 9 0.08 10.95 2.73
CA LEU A 9 1.53 10.69 2.84
C LEU A 9 2.23 10.83 1.49
N CYS A 10 1.67 10.29 0.41
CA CYS A 10 2.23 10.46 -0.94
C CYS A 10 2.31 11.95 -1.35
N MET A 11 1.31 12.76 -1.00
CA MET A 11 1.34 14.21 -1.25
C MET A 11 2.47 14.89 -0.46
N LEU A 12 2.58 14.62 0.84
CA LEU A 12 3.62 15.22 1.70
C LEU A 12 5.04 14.79 1.29
N LEU A 13 5.18 13.59 0.75
CA LEU A 13 6.44 13.07 0.24
C LEU A 13 6.74 13.50 -1.20
N GLU A 14 5.85 14.27 -1.82
CA GLU A 14 5.96 14.75 -3.21
C GLU A 14 6.10 13.60 -4.23
N GLN A 15 5.37 12.51 -3.97
CA GLN A 15 5.30 11.38 -4.89
C GLN A 15 4.27 11.63 -6.00
N GLN A 16 4.57 11.11 -7.18
CA GLN A 16 3.63 11.07 -8.29
C GLN A 16 2.39 10.27 -7.89
N GLN A 17 1.22 10.85 -8.13
CA GLN A 17 -0.06 10.23 -7.82
C GLN A 17 -0.48 9.24 -8.90
N GLY A 18 -1.35 8.29 -8.53
CA GLY A 18 -1.90 7.29 -9.43
C GLY A 18 -1.18 5.94 -9.33
N TYR A 19 -1.38 5.10 -10.35
CA TYR A 19 -0.81 3.74 -10.39
C TYR A 19 0.61 3.78 -10.97
N THR A 20 1.56 4.23 -10.15
CA THR A 20 2.97 4.34 -10.54
C THR A 20 3.70 3.01 -10.41
N LYS A 21 4.78 2.85 -11.20
CA LYS A 21 5.64 1.66 -11.17
C LYS A 21 6.26 1.44 -9.78
N PHE A 22 6.79 2.51 -9.19
CA PHE A 22 7.30 2.54 -7.83
C PHE A 22 6.32 3.36 -7.01
N SER A 23 5.47 2.72 -6.22
CA SER A 23 4.44 3.41 -5.42
C SER A 23 4.82 3.50 -3.94
N CYS A 24 5.68 2.61 -3.46
CA CYS A 24 6.13 2.59 -2.08
C CYS A 24 7.19 3.67 -1.84
N TYR A 25 7.09 4.41 -0.73
CA TYR A 25 8.10 5.39 -0.31
C TYR A 25 9.22 4.79 0.56
N ILE A 26 9.04 3.55 1.03
CA ILE A 26 9.97 2.86 1.94
C ILE A 26 10.94 1.97 1.14
N CYS A 27 10.43 1.30 0.10
CA CYS A 27 11.18 0.34 -0.69
C CYS A 27 10.88 0.49 -2.17
N GLU A 28 11.76 -0.08 -3.00
CA GLU A 28 11.68 0.00 -4.45
C GLU A 28 10.78 -1.10 -5.02
N TRP A 29 9.59 -1.26 -4.44
CA TRP A 29 8.61 -2.25 -4.91
C TRP A 29 8.14 -1.91 -6.32
N ASP A 30 8.35 -2.85 -7.24
CA ASP A 30 7.96 -2.72 -8.64
C ASP A 30 6.57 -3.34 -8.86
N SER A 31 5.56 -2.49 -8.99
CA SER A 31 4.15 -2.88 -9.19
C SER A 31 3.86 -3.52 -10.55
N ARG A 32 4.88 -3.74 -11.38
CA ARG A 32 4.76 -4.36 -12.71
C ARG A 32 5.37 -5.76 -12.79
N VAL A 33 6.10 -6.20 -11.77
CA VAL A 33 6.86 -7.47 -11.79
C VAL A 33 6.06 -8.58 -11.12
N GLN A 34 5.04 -9.07 -11.82
CA GLN A 34 4.05 -10.02 -11.29
C GLN A 34 4.67 -11.37 -10.88
N ASP A 35 5.72 -11.81 -11.56
CA ASP A 35 6.45 -13.06 -11.30
C ASP A 35 7.12 -13.07 -9.92
N LYS A 36 7.45 -11.91 -9.37
CA LYS A 36 8.15 -11.78 -8.08
C LYS A 36 7.25 -11.44 -6.90
N TYR A 37 5.95 -11.23 -7.11
CA TYR A 37 5.04 -10.75 -6.06
C TYR A 37 5.03 -11.63 -4.80
N TRP A 38 5.13 -12.94 -4.98
CA TRP A 38 5.00 -13.90 -3.88
C TRP A 38 6.33 -14.50 -3.45
N THR A 39 7.37 -14.38 -4.28
CA THR A 39 8.70 -14.92 -4.00
C THR A 39 9.62 -13.88 -3.38
N GLN A 40 9.52 -12.62 -3.81
CA GLN A 40 10.37 -11.54 -3.31
C GLN A 40 9.73 -10.82 -2.12
N ARG A 41 10.22 -11.17 -0.93
CA ARG A 41 9.79 -10.54 0.33
C ARG A 41 10.56 -9.26 0.67
N GLN A 42 11.82 -9.20 0.24
CA GLN A 42 12.69 -8.05 0.49
C GLN A 42 12.96 -7.31 -0.83
N TRP A 43 12.62 -6.03 -0.82
CA TRP A 43 12.90 -5.11 -1.91
C TRP A 43 14.02 -4.18 -1.46
N THR A 44 14.82 -3.69 -2.41
CA THR A 44 15.85 -2.70 -2.12
C THR A 44 15.23 -1.55 -1.34
N GLN A 45 15.87 -1.14 -0.26
CA GLN A 45 15.42 0.03 0.48
C GLN A 45 15.39 1.21 -0.49
N GLY A 46 14.29 1.96 -0.46
CA GLY A 46 14.12 3.11 -1.34
C GLY A 46 15.32 4.01 -1.16
N ALA A 47 16.03 4.32 -2.26
CA ALA A 47 16.95 5.44 -2.23
C ALA A 47 16.21 6.65 -1.63
N ARG A 48 16.94 7.52 -0.90
CA ARG A 48 16.42 8.80 -0.39
C ARG A 48 15.49 9.42 -1.43
N LEU A 49 14.38 10.02 -1.01
CA LEU A 49 13.37 10.66 -1.86
C LEU A 49 13.99 11.79 -2.69
N ILE A 50 14.78 11.42 -3.71
CA ILE A 50 15.58 12.29 -4.54
C ILE A 50 14.64 12.81 -5.62
N PRO A 51 14.44 14.13 -5.70
CA PRO A 51 13.59 14.73 -6.73
C PRO A 51 14.03 14.31 -8.14
N GLY A 52 13.07 13.95 -8.99
CA GLY A 52 13.32 13.46 -10.36
C GLY A 52 13.70 11.98 -10.45
N SER A 53 13.88 11.29 -9.33
CA SER A 53 14.11 9.85 -9.31
C SER A 53 12.78 9.09 -9.20
N LYS A 54 12.57 8.13 -10.09
CA LYS A 54 11.42 7.20 -10.08
C LYS A 54 10.08 7.94 -10.00
N ASN A 55 9.41 7.88 -8.86
CA ASN A 55 8.11 8.49 -8.61
C ASN A 55 8.20 9.76 -7.76
N ILE A 56 9.39 10.27 -7.44
CA ILE A 56 9.55 11.47 -6.61
C ILE A 56 9.62 12.69 -7.52
N LEU A 57 8.61 13.56 -7.41
CA LEU A 57 8.52 14.75 -8.26
C LEU A 57 9.36 15.89 -7.71
N ARG A 58 9.32 16.10 -6.39
CA ARG A 58 9.93 17.26 -5.71
C ARG A 58 10.50 16.86 -4.36
N LYS A 59 11.12 17.84 -3.69
CA LYS A 59 11.62 17.66 -2.33
C LYS A 59 10.44 17.53 -1.37
N SER A 60 10.43 16.46 -0.57
CA SER A 60 9.39 16.18 0.41
C SER A 60 9.16 17.36 1.37
N LEU A 61 7.89 17.62 1.66
CA LEU A 61 7.43 18.65 2.61
C LEU A 61 7.50 18.17 4.06
N ALA A 62 7.49 16.84 4.26
CA ALA A 62 7.66 16.20 5.55
C ALA A 62 8.93 15.35 5.57
N ASP A 63 9.51 15.25 6.75
CA ASP A 63 10.61 14.33 7.03
C ASP A 63 10.10 12.88 7.02
N PRO A 64 10.58 12.01 6.11
CA PRO A 64 10.12 10.63 6.00
C PRO A 64 10.31 9.81 7.28
N GLU A 65 11.34 10.13 8.08
CA GLU A 65 11.61 9.44 9.35
C GLU A 65 10.56 9.79 10.42
N LYS A 66 9.81 10.88 10.23
CA LYS A 66 8.74 11.33 11.12
C LYS A 66 7.35 10.86 10.69
N ILE A 67 7.25 10.08 9.62
CA ILE A 67 5.99 9.52 9.11
C ILE A 67 5.72 8.18 9.78
N ILE A 68 4.53 8.04 10.34
CA ILE A 68 4.01 6.77 10.83
C ILE A 68 3.07 6.18 9.78
N LEU A 69 3.31 4.94 9.38
CA LEU A 69 2.40 4.22 8.51
C LEU A 69 1.02 3.98 9.16
N PRO A 70 -0.07 4.19 8.43
CA PRO A 70 -1.40 3.90 8.92
C PRO A 70 -1.69 2.39 8.90
N PHE A 71 -1.29 1.68 9.97
CA PHE A 71 -1.55 0.24 10.13
C PHE A 71 -3.01 -0.16 9.91
N ILE A 72 -3.96 0.69 10.34
CA ILE A 72 -5.40 0.44 10.19
C ILE A 72 -5.80 0.43 8.71
N HIS A 73 -5.43 1.46 7.93
CA HIS A 73 -5.78 1.55 6.52
C HIS A 73 -5.22 0.38 5.70
N ILE A 74 -3.99 -0.06 6.00
CA ILE A 74 -3.38 -1.23 5.36
C ILE A 74 -4.18 -2.50 5.70
N LYS A 75 -4.51 -2.71 6.97
CA LYS A 75 -5.27 -3.89 7.40
C LYS A 75 -6.66 -3.95 6.75
N LEU A 76 -7.36 -2.82 6.70
CA LEU A 76 -8.69 -2.73 6.07
C LEU A 76 -8.61 -3.02 4.57
N ASP A 77 -7.63 -2.47 3.86
CA ASP A 77 -7.50 -2.69 2.41
C ASP A 77 -7.14 -4.15 2.09
N VAL A 78 -6.26 -4.78 2.89
CA VAL A 78 -5.94 -6.22 2.74
C VAL A 78 -7.18 -7.09 2.96
N VAL A 79 -7.96 -6.82 4.01
CA VAL A 79 -9.21 -7.56 4.28
C VAL A 79 -10.20 -7.40 3.13
N LYS A 80 -10.34 -6.18 2.59
CA LYS A 80 -11.19 -5.90 1.44
C LYS A 80 -10.76 -6.71 0.21
N GLN A 81 -9.46 -6.75 -0.11
CA GLN A 81 -8.96 -7.52 -1.26
C GLN A 81 -9.11 -9.02 -1.05
N PHE A 82 -8.92 -9.51 0.18
CA PHE A 82 -9.17 -10.90 0.54
C PHE A 82 -10.63 -11.31 0.26
N PHE A 83 -11.60 -10.54 0.75
CA PHE A 83 -13.02 -10.81 0.48
C PHE A 83 -13.37 -10.69 -1.01
N LYS A 84 -12.78 -9.73 -1.72
CA LYS A 84 -12.97 -9.59 -3.17
C LYS A 84 -12.46 -10.82 -3.93
N ALA A 85 -11.33 -11.38 -3.51
CA ALA A 85 -10.76 -12.59 -4.13
C ALA A 85 -11.57 -13.85 -3.83
N LEU A 86 -12.27 -13.93 -2.69
CA LEU A 86 -13.12 -15.06 -2.35
C LEU A 86 -14.36 -15.19 -3.25
N GLY A 87 -14.85 -14.07 -3.79
CA GLY A 87 -16.09 -14.01 -4.57
C GLY A 87 -17.35 -14.17 -3.70
N GLY A 88 -18.42 -13.47 -4.05
CA GLY A 88 -19.61 -13.36 -3.19
C GLY A 88 -20.46 -14.64 -3.05
N ASN A 89 -20.21 -15.69 -3.84
CA ASN A 89 -21.09 -16.86 -3.94
C ASN A 89 -20.39 -18.19 -3.62
N GLY A 90 -19.16 -18.17 -3.10
CA GLY A 90 -18.42 -19.38 -2.76
C GLY A 90 -18.79 -19.96 -1.40
N ASN A 91 -18.62 -21.28 -1.22
CA ASN A 91 -18.82 -21.95 0.08
C ASN A 91 -17.99 -21.31 1.20
N CYS A 92 -16.77 -20.83 0.88
CA CYS A 92 -15.91 -20.13 1.83
C CYS A 92 -16.51 -18.77 2.26
N PHE A 93 -17.09 -18.01 1.32
CA PHE A 93 -17.77 -16.76 1.62
C PHE A 93 -18.99 -17.02 2.52
N ASN A 94 -19.83 -18.00 2.19
CA ASN A 94 -20.99 -18.38 3.00
C ASN A 94 -20.58 -18.81 4.42
N TYR A 95 -19.49 -19.57 4.56
CA TYR A 95 -18.95 -19.94 5.86
C TYR A 95 -18.54 -18.70 6.66
N LEU A 96 -17.82 -17.76 6.05
CA LEU A 96 -17.40 -16.53 6.71
C LEU A 96 -18.61 -15.66 7.09
N SER A 97 -19.59 -15.48 6.20
CA SER A 97 -20.83 -14.75 6.51
C SER A 97 -21.58 -15.37 7.68
N SER A 98 -21.61 -16.71 7.79
CA SER A 98 -22.22 -17.39 8.92
C SER A 98 -21.50 -17.15 10.26
N LYS A 99 -20.17 -16.96 10.22
CA LYS A 99 -19.36 -16.67 11.41
C LYS A 99 -19.40 -15.21 11.82
N PHE A 100 -19.69 -14.32 10.88
CA PHE A 100 -19.78 -12.88 11.11
C PHE A 100 -21.15 -12.34 10.65
N PRO A 101 -22.26 -12.74 11.31
CA PRO A 101 -23.61 -12.38 10.86
C PRO A 101 -23.89 -10.88 10.89
N ALA A 102 -23.18 -10.11 11.73
CA ALA A 102 -23.29 -8.65 11.77
C ALA A 102 -22.60 -7.92 10.60
N LEU A 103 -21.83 -8.65 9.78
CA LEU A 103 -21.14 -8.13 8.59
C LEU A 103 -21.82 -8.58 7.28
N SER A 104 -22.87 -9.41 7.38
CA SER A 104 -23.63 -9.94 6.24
C SER A 104 -24.80 -9.04 5.85
#